data_AF-A0A1L9U1N1-F1
#
_entry.id   AF-A0A1L9U1N1-F1
#
_cell.length_a   1.000
_cell.length_b   1.000
_cell.length_c   1.000
_cell.angle_alpha   90.00
_cell.angle_beta   90.00
_cell.angle_gamma   90.00
#
_symmetry.space_group_name_H-M   'P 1'
#
loop_
_entity.id
_entity.type
_entity.pdbx_description
1 polymer ?
#
loop_
_entity_poly.entity_id
_entity_poly.type
_entity_poly.pdbx_seq_one_letter_code
_entity_poly.pdbx_strand_id
1 'polypeptide(L)'
;MGRALANPGIWVWFLSGNAVLSEAVPLPVINESPRKRDTCGFDGNPDLYGLGIRLGIYLQWISSSLIYGLDLDGRDEIMQNYAVFTIALTIAVIVITVQSEPTFAVEIFVLTYIIFGGAYTVLISGFGRPNILMDFLVGRKEQKLRAITVMGAIAAGSIYCGWFWLRGIFNNFHETPCGTHGFLFAKVSLFDPSVRRFFAFLSVLLALSYTVGPLYLRYVHRILKIIRKLEPKGIGGSAFLSLHDFTPKTTNHIEPTSSMIAAVLSASTLIYSILGIELTLYWNSIRGVYSIKTTGQLIPFVIGVTGFIIVLLNILTNFRGKHSDADKATAANERLQYLDLAGSFTSESVQRSRRYWRKWRILRRVEKGKK
;
A
#
# COMPACT_ATOMS: atom_id res chain seq x y z
N MET A 1 -65.47 16.72 6.51
CA MET A 1 -64.00 16.81 6.34
C MET A 1 -63.41 15.53 6.88
N GLY A 2 -62.71 14.66 6.17
CA GLY A 2 -62.17 14.70 4.82
C GLY A 2 -61.12 13.59 4.73
N ARG A 3 -61.48 12.52 4.00
CA ARG A 3 -60.64 11.52 3.30
C ARG A 3 -59.89 10.44 4.10
N ALA A 4 -60.42 9.23 3.94
CA ALA A 4 -59.73 7.95 4.00
C ALA A 4 -59.29 7.52 2.57
N LEU A 5 -58.14 6.85 2.46
CA LEU A 5 -57.71 5.99 1.34
C LEU A 5 -56.83 4.89 1.98
N ALA A 6 -57.32 3.66 2.19
CA ALA A 6 -57.63 2.57 1.27
C ALA A 6 -56.38 1.74 0.85
N ASN A 7 -56.32 0.53 1.41
CA ASN A 7 -55.43 -0.60 1.15
C ASN A 7 -55.99 -1.46 -0.02
N PRO A 8 -55.22 -2.38 -0.64
CA PRO A 8 -55.50 -3.03 -1.92
C PRO A 8 -56.21 -4.39 -1.79
N GLY A 9 -56.78 -4.90 -2.89
CA GLY A 9 -57.18 -6.31 -2.98
C GLY A 9 -58.21 -6.66 -4.07
N ILE A 10 -57.74 -7.36 -5.11
CA ILE A 10 -58.30 -8.60 -5.67
C ILE A 10 -59.79 -8.62 -6.10
N TRP A 11 -60.03 -8.60 -7.43
CA TRP A 11 -61.18 -9.22 -8.11
C TRP A 11 -60.73 -9.73 -9.50
N VAL A 12 -60.58 -11.04 -9.69
CA VAL A 12 -61.49 -11.97 -10.42
C VAL A 12 -61.73 -11.61 -11.90
N TRP A 13 -61.24 -12.47 -12.80
CA TRP A 13 -61.89 -12.76 -14.07
C TRP A 13 -61.99 -14.30 -14.25
N PHE A 14 -63.22 -14.78 -14.24
CA PHE A 14 -63.64 -16.08 -14.77
C PHE A 14 -63.96 -15.92 -16.26
N LEU A 15 -63.61 -16.92 -17.09
CA LEU A 15 -64.44 -17.56 -18.13
C LEU A 15 -63.59 -18.19 -19.25
N SER A 16 -63.45 -19.51 -19.23
CA SER A 16 -63.76 -20.36 -20.39
C SER A 16 -63.65 -21.82 -19.93
N GLY A 17 -64.80 -22.50 -19.95
CA GLY A 17 -64.86 -23.94 -19.72
C GLY A 17 -64.43 -24.68 -20.98
N ASN A 18 -63.69 -25.77 -20.77
CA ASN A 18 -63.79 -26.98 -21.57
C ASN A 18 -63.37 -28.14 -20.67
N ALA A 19 -64.33 -29.02 -20.39
CA ALA A 19 -64.10 -30.31 -19.77
C ALA A 19 -63.36 -31.20 -20.78
N VAL A 20 -62.19 -31.71 -20.40
CA VAL A 20 -61.51 -32.80 -21.11
C VAL A 20 -61.24 -33.91 -20.11
N LEU A 21 -61.59 -35.11 -20.55
CA LEU A 21 -61.64 -36.37 -19.83
C LEU A 21 -60.30 -36.80 -19.27
N SER A 22 -60.39 -37.51 -18.15
CA SER A 22 -59.35 -38.24 -17.41
C SER A 22 -58.42 -39.06 -18.31
N GLU A 23 -57.17 -38.64 -18.44
CA GLU A 23 -56.04 -39.51 -18.77
C GLU A 23 -55.28 -39.90 -17.50
N ALA A 24 -55.07 -41.20 -17.33
CA ALA A 24 -54.37 -41.78 -16.19
C ALA A 24 -52.93 -41.23 -16.12
N VAL A 25 -52.59 -40.58 -15.00
CA VAL A 25 -51.23 -40.14 -14.70
C VAL A 25 -50.34 -41.39 -14.52
N PRO A 26 -49.33 -41.63 -15.38
CA PRO A 26 -48.34 -42.66 -15.11
C PRO A 26 -47.50 -42.22 -13.91
N LEU A 27 -47.28 -43.13 -12.97
CA LEU A 27 -46.38 -42.93 -11.84
C LEU A 27 -45.03 -42.38 -12.32
N PRO A 28 -44.41 -41.42 -11.61
CA PRO A 28 -43.11 -40.92 -11.99
C PRO A 28 -42.10 -42.07 -11.89
N VAL A 29 -41.57 -42.48 -13.05
CA VAL A 29 -40.33 -43.23 -13.12
C VAL A 29 -39.28 -42.36 -12.42
N ILE A 30 -38.75 -42.85 -11.30
CA ILE A 30 -37.58 -42.28 -10.66
C ILE A 30 -36.42 -42.55 -11.62
N ASN A 31 -36.30 -41.73 -12.66
CA ASN A 31 -35.07 -41.59 -13.39
C ASN A 31 -34.12 -40.94 -12.40
N GLU A 32 -33.26 -41.76 -11.79
CA GLU A 32 -32.03 -41.27 -11.19
C GLU A 32 -31.33 -40.44 -12.27
N SER A 33 -31.47 -39.12 -12.19
CA SER A 33 -30.74 -38.20 -13.05
C SER A 33 -29.26 -38.59 -12.94
N PRO A 34 -28.52 -38.72 -14.04
CA PRO A 34 -27.10 -38.99 -13.98
C PRO A 34 -26.49 -37.89 -13.10
N ARG A 35 -25.91 -38.32 -11.98
CA ARG A 35 -25.22 -37.48 -10.99
C ARG A 35 -24.47 -36.39 -11.75
N LYS A 36 -24.90 -35.13 -11.61
CA LYS A 36 -24.28 -33.92 -12.17
C LYS A 36 -22.89 -33.75 -11.57
N ARG A 37 -21.96 -34.64 -11.92
CA ARG A 37 -20.53 -34.41 -11.86
C ARG A 37 -20.24 -33.52 -13.06
N ASP A 38 -20.53 -32.24 -12.93
CA ASP A 38 -19.84 -31.20 -13.69
C ASP A 38 -20.23 -29.84 -13.13
N THR A 39 -19.19 -29.07 -12.80
CA THR A 39 -19.18 -27.66 -12.39
C THR A 39 -19.43 -27.35 -10.90
N CYS A 40 -18.63 -27.94 -10.01
CA CYS A 40 -18.43 -27.38 -8.68
C CYS A 40 -17.95 -25.91 -8.78
N GLY A 41 -18.60 -24.98 -8.07
CA GLY A 41 -18.22 -23.56 -8.02
C GLY A 41 -19.42 -22.64 -7.86
N PHE A 42 -19.18 -21.34 -7.83
CA PHE A 42 -20.21 -20.30 -7.83
C PHE A 42 -19.76 -19.08 -8.62
N ASP A 43 -20.72 -18.25 -9.05
CA ASP A 43 -20.42 -16.97 -9.69
C ASP A 43 -20.13 -15.93 -8.61
N GLY A 44 -18.89 -15.45 -8.58
CA GLY A 44 -18.45 -14.44 -7.62
C GLY A 44 -18.84 -13.04 -8.05
N ASN A 45 -18.93 -12.12 -7.10
CA ASN A 45 -19.25 -10.74 -7.41
C ASN A 45 -18.05 -10.02 -8.08
N PRO A 46 -18.15 -9.68 -9.38
CA PRO A 46 -17.04 -9.11 -10.11
C PRO A 46 -16.74 -7.66 -9.69
N ASP A 47 -17.69 -6.95 -9.08
CA ASP A 47 -17.50 -5.58 -8.59
C ASP A 47 -16.80 -5.50 -7.22
N LEU A 48 -16.58 -6.63 -6.55
CA LEU A 48 -15.86 -6.68 -5.27
C LEU A 48 -14.39 -7.04 -5.42
N TYR A 49 -14.10 -8.06 -6.24
CA TYR A 49 -12.76 -8.61 -6.41
C TYR A 49 -12.53 -9.16 -7.83
N GLY A 50 -13.27 -8.64 -8.81
CA GLY A 50 -13.06 -8.98 -10.21
C GLY A 50 -11.66 -8.61 -10.72
N LEU A 51 -11.34 -9.11 -11.92
CA LEU A 51 -10.01 -9.00 -12.51
C LEU A 51 -9.50 -7.56 -12.56
N GLY A 52 -10.35 -6.59 -12.92
CA GLY A 52 -9.91 -5.19 -13.01
C GLY A 52 -9.50 -4.61 -11.65
N ILE A 53 -10.24 -4.94 -10.58
CA ILE A 53 -9.92 -4.55 -9.20
C ILE A 53 -8.58 -5.17 -8.80
N ARG A 54 -8.43 -6.48 -8.99
CA ARG A 54 -7.21 -7.22 -8.62
C ARG A 54 -5.98 -6.69 -9.35
N LEU A 55 -6.03 -6.57 -10.68
CA LEU A 55 -4.92 -6.04 -11.47
C LEU A 55 -4.56 -4.61 -11.09
N GLY A 56 -5.56 -3.74 -10.88
CA GLY A 56 -5.33 -2.36 -10.45
C GLY A 56 -4.59 -2.30 -9.11
N ILE A 57 -5.03 -3.11 -8.14
CA ILE A 57 -4.42 -3.18 -6.81
C ILE A 57 -3.01 -3.78 -6.87
N TYR A 58 -2.78 -4.83 -7.66
CA TYR A 58 -1.45 -5.43 -7.82
C TYR A 58 -0.46 -4.43 -8.42
N LEU A 59 -0.87 -3.70 -9.45
CA LEU A 59 -0.05 -2.64 -10.04
C LEU A 59 0.23 -1.52 -9.04
N GLN A 60 -0.74 -1.16 -8.19
CA GLN A 60 -0.53 -0.17 -7.14
C GLN A 60 0.45 -0.66 -6.05
N TRP A 61 0.40 -1.94 -5.68
CA TRP A 61 1.36 -2.53 -4.74
C TRP A 61 2.77 -2.58 -5.32
N ILE A 62 2.91 -2.98 -6.59
CA ILE A 62 4.20 -2.96 -7.30
C ILE A 62 4.74 -1.52 -7.37
N SER A 63 3.88 -0.55 -7.73
CA SER A 63 4.24 0.87 -7.76
C SER A 63 4.77 1.36 -6.41
N SER A 64 4.11 0.96 -5.32
CA SER A 64 4.56 1.27 -3.96
C SER A 64 5.97 0.72 -3.71
N SER A 65 6.17 -0.58 -3.93
CA SER A 65 7.48 -1.21 -3.71
C SER A 65 8.59 -0.55 -4.56
N LEU A 66 8.29 -0.13 -5.79
CA LEU A 66 9.24 0.58 -6.65
C LEU A 66 9.56 1.99 -6.13
N ILE A 67 8.56 2.81 -5.79
CA ILE A 67 8.79 4.16 -5.24
C ILE A 67 9.65 4.09 -3.98
N TYR A 68 9.34 3.16 -3.08
CA TYR A 68 10.07 3.04 -1.81
C TYR A 68 11.49 2.50 -2.02
N GLY A 69 11.64 1.43 -2.82
CA GLY A 69 12.92 0.80 -3.09
C GLY A 69 13.90 1.69 -3.87
N LEU A 70 13.39 2.53 -4.78
CA LEU A 70 14.21 3.43 -5.61
C LEU A 70 14.30 4.86 -5.06
N ASP A 71 13.69 5.14 -3.91
CA ASP A 71 13.62 6.47 -3.30
C ASP A 71 13.08 7.55 -4.23
N LEU A 72 11.96 7.25 -4.89
CA LEU A 72 11.30 8.19 -5.80
C LEU A 72 10.34 9.11 -5.04
N ASP A 73 10.05 10.25 -5.67
CA ASP A 73 8.96 11.13 -5.27
C ASP A 73 7.60 10.50 -5.62
N GLY A 74 6.56 10.82 -4.84
CA GLY A 74 5.19 10.29 -5.03
C GLY A 74 4.69 9.32 -3.95
N ARG A 75 5.46 9.11 -2.87
CA ARG A 75 5.06 8.26 -1.72
C ARG A 75 3.71 8.64 -1.12
N ASP A 76 3.48 9.94 -0.94
CA ASP A 76 2.28 10.47 -0.31
C ASP A 76 1.02 10.21 -1.15
N GLU A 77 1.14 10.27 -2.48
CA GLU A 77 0.04 10.01 -3.42
C GLU A 77 -0.35 8.53 -3.42
N ILE A 78 0.63 7.62 -3.47
CA ILE A 78 0.38 6.18 -3.36
C ILE A 78 -0.31 5.84 -2.04
N MET A 79 0.15 6.42 -0.94
CA MET A 79 -0.43 6.24 0.39
C MET A 79 -1.87 6.74 0.47
N GLN A 80 -2.18 7.90 -0.12
CA GLN A 80 -3.53 8.44 -0.18
C GLN A 80 -4.47 7.55 -1.01
N ASN A 81 -4.03 7.15 -2.20
CA ASN A 81 -4.82 6.25 -3.06
C ASN A 81 -5.12 4.93 -2.34
N TYR A 82 -4.11 4.37 -1.66
CA TYR A 82 -4.29 3.15 -0.87
C TYR A 82 -5.27 3.36 0.31
N ALA A 83 -5.21 4.50 0.99
CA ALA A 83 -6.15 4.85 2.05
C ALA A 83 -7.59 4.85 1.55
N VAL A 84 -7.84 5.50 0.41
CA VAL A 84 -9.17 5.58 -0.21
C VAL A 84 -9.69 4.20 -0.55
N PHE A 85 -8.87 3.35 -1.19
CA PHE A 85 -9.24 1.96 -1.49
C PHE A 85 -9.55 1.15 -0.23
N THR A 86 -8.73 1.28 0.81
CA THR A 86 -8.93 0.57 2.09
C THR A 86 -10.23 0.99 2.76
N ILE A 87 -10.54 2.29 2.78
CA ILE A 87 -11.80 2.82 3.32
C ILE A 87 -12.98 2.28 2.52
N ALA A 88 -12.91 2.37 1.18
CA ALA A 88 -13.97 1.90 0.30
C ALA A 88 -14.25 0.40 0.50
N LEU A 89 -13.21 -0.43 0.56
CA LEU A 89 -13.34 -1.87 0.81
C LEU A 89 -13.87 -2.18 2.21
N THR A 90 -13.44 -1.43 3.23
CA THR A 90 -13.96 -1.58 4.59
C THR A 90 -15.45 -1.24 4.65
N ILE A 91 -15.88 -0.18 3.97
CA ILE A 91 -17.30 0.15 3.84
C ILE A 91 -18.04 -0.94 3.07
N ALA A 92 -17.48 -1.43 1.96
CA ALA A 92 -18.09 -2.48 1.15
C ALA A 92 -18.36 -3.76 1.98
N VAL A 93 -17.37 -4.26 2.73
CA VAL A 93 -17.57 -5.45 3.57
C VAL A 93 -18.62 -5.23 4.65
N ILE A 94 -18.71 -4.04 5.23
CA ILE A 94 -19.75 -3.70 6.20
C ILE A 94 -21.13 -3.70 5.53
N VAL A 95 -21.25 -3.06 4.37
CA VAL A 95 -22.52 -2.96 3.62
C VAL A 95 -23.02 -4.34 3.22
N ILE A 96 -22.15 -5.19 2.65
CA ILE A 96 -22.49 -6.56 2.26
C ILE A 96 -22.97 -7.37 3.47
N THR A 97 -22.27 -7.23 4.60
CA THR A 97 -22.65 -7.93 5.84
C THR A 97 -24.03 -7.53 6.34
N VAL A 98 -24.36 -6.24 6.25
CA VAL A 98 -25.64 -5.70 6.73
C VAL A 98 -26.79 -6.03 5.76
N GLN A 99 -26.53 -5.97 4.46
CA GLN A 99 -27.53 -6.30 3.43
C GLN A 99 -28.00 -7.76 3.50
N SER A 100 -27.20 -8.63 4.14
CA SER A 100 -27.55 -10.04 4.37
C SER A 100 -27.89 -10.79 3.07
N GLU A 101 -27.33 -10.33 1.95
CA GLU A 101 -27.39 -11.07 0.69
C GLU A 101 -26.58 -12.36 0.81
N PRO A 102 -26.99 -13.45 0.16
CA PRO A 102 -26.32 -14.74 0.24
C PRO A 102 -24.88 -14.62 -0.31
N THR A 103 -23.95 -14.40 0.60
CA THR A 103 -22.52 -14.16 0.31
C THR A 103 -21.70 -15.29 0.89
N PHE A 104 -20.69 -15.73 0.16
CA PHE A 104 -19.82 -16.81 0.63
C PHE A 104 -18.69 -16.27 1.51
N ALA A 105 -18.31 -17.04 2.53
CA ALA A 105 -17.24 -16.64 3.46
C ALA A 105 -15.90 -16.39 2.75
N VAL A 106 -15.65 -17.12 1.65
CA VAL A 106 -14.45 -16.96 0.83
C VAL A 106 -14.34 -15.58 0.19
N GLU A 107 -15.47 -14.92 -0.12
CA GLU A 107 -15.47 -13.59 -0.73
C GLU A 107 -14.94 -12.55 0.25
N ILE A 108 -15.40 -12.61 1.51
CA ILE A 108 -14.88 -11.77 2.60
C ILE A 108 -13.41 -12.07 2.88
N PHE A 109 -13.00 -13.33 2.76
CA PHE A 109 -11.61 -13.71 2.92
C PHE A 109 -10.69 -13.12 1.83
N VAL A 110 -11.14 -13.10 0.57
CA VAL A 110 -10.43 -12.41 -0.52
C VAL A 110 -10.32 -10.91 -0.25
N LEU A 111 -11.42 -10.28 0.17
CA LEU A 111 -11.41 -8.85 0.52
C LEU A 111 -10.48 -8.55 1.71
N THR A 112 -10.41 -9.46 2.68
CA THR A 112 -9.47 -9.39 3.81
C THR A 112 -8.02 -9.38 3.33
N TYR A 113 -7.67 -10.24 2.36
CA TYR A 113 -6.34 -10.22 1.73
C TYR A 113 -6.05 -8.93 1.00
N ILE A 114 -7.03 -8.34 0.32
CA ILE A 114 -6.84 -7.07 -0.38
C ILE A 114 -6.59 -5.94 0.63
N ILE A 115 -7.37 -5.88 1.71
CA ILE A 115 -7.22 -4.88 2.78
C ILE A 115 -5.84 -5.01 3.45
N PHE A 116 -5.45 -6.21 3.89
CA PHE A 116 -4.20 -6.35 4.65
C PHE A 116 -2.96 -6.53 3.79
N GLY A 117 -3.07 -7.16 2.62
CA GLY A 117 -1.96 -7.30 1.68
C GLY A 117 -1.41 -5.93 1.26
N GLY A 118 -2.30 -4.97 1.04
CA GLY A 118 -1.91 -3.58 0.81
C GLY A 118 -1.31 -2.94 2.04
N ALA A 119 -1.88 -3.15 3.24
CA ALA A 119 -1.35 -2.57 4.48
C ALA A 119 0.09 -3.05 4.71
N TYR A 120 0.35 -4.36 4.59
CA TYR A 120 1.68 -4.91 4.77
C TYR A 120 2.63 -4.42 3.69
N THR A 121 2.26 -4.47 2.41
CA THR A 121 3.16 -4.10 1.32
C THR A 121 3.50 -2.61 1.34
N VAL A 122 2.49 -1.75 1.53
CA VAL A 122 2.63 -0.30 1.49
C VAL A 122 3.30 0.23 2.76
N LEU A 123 3.00 -0.32 3.95
CA LEU A 123 3.57 0.15 5.22
C LEU A 123 4.97 -0.40 5.51
N ILE A 124 5.25 -1.67 5.16
CA ILE A 124 6.61 -2.25 5.32
C ILE A 124 7.58 -1.56 4.37
N SER A 125 7.13 -1.18 3.18
CA SER A 125 7.95 -0.38 2.24
C SER A 125 8.40 0.96 2.84
N GLY A 126 7.66 1.53 3.80
CA GLY A 126 7.99 2.76 4.50
C GLY A 126 8.92 2.61 5.72
N PHE A 127 9.42 1.40 6.02
CA PHE A 127 10.29 1.14 7.17
C PHE A 127 11.62 1.91 7.03
N GLY A 128 12.02 2.66 8.07
CA GLY A 128 13.26 3.44 8.08
C GLY A 128 13.18 4.89 7.53
N ARG A 129 12.01 5.33 7.03
CA ARG A 129 11.72 6.73 6.68
C ARG A 129 10.74 7.35 7.70
N PRO A 130 10.51 8.69 7.73
CA PRO A 130 9.41 9.25 8.52
C PRO A 130 8.11 8.54 8.11
N ASN A 131 7.72 7.61 8.97
CA ASN A 131 6.64 6.68 8.73
C ASN A 131 5.33 7.29 9.25
N ILE A 132 4.22 6.63 8.92
CA ILE A 132 2.88 7.04 9.34
C ILE A 132 2.76 7.34 10.84
N LEU A 133 3.52 6.62 11.67
CA LEU A 133 3.59 6.82 13.11
C LEU A 133 4.26 8.15 13.47
N MET A 134 5.37 8.50 12.83
CA MET A 134 6.05 9.78 13.06
C MET A 134 5.21 10.96 12.56
N ASP A 135 4.52 10.81 11.43
CA ASP A 135 3.53 11.78 10.94
C ASP A 135 2.43 12.02 11.98
N PHE A 136 1.94 10.97 12.64
CA PHE A 136 0.95 11.07 13.70
C PHE A 136 1.46 11.76 14.97
N LEU A 137 2.67 11.40 15.42
CA LEU A 137 3.25 11.88 16.68
C LEU A 137 3.69 13.35 16.57
N VAL A 138 4.48 13.66 15.54
CA VAL A 138 5.22 14.93 15.43
C VAL A 138 4.82 15.74 14.19
N GLY A 139 4.19 15.12 13.18
CA GLY A 139 3.86 15.75 11.90
C GLY A 139 3.01 17.03 11.98
N ARG A 140 2.98 17.77 10.87
CA ARG A 140 2.12 18.94 10.69
C ARG A 140 0.64 18.53 10.68
N LYS A 141 -0.27 19.51 10.71
CA LYS A 141 -1.73 19.24 10.74
C LYS A 141 -2.18 18.30 9.61
N GLU A 142 -1.71 18.54 8.38
CA GLU A 142 -2.05 17.73 7.20
C GLU A 142 -1.49 16.29 7.28
N GLN A 143 -0.21 16.15 7.65
CA GLN A 143 0.44 14.85 7.84
C GLN A 143 -0.25 14.03 8.95
N LYS A 144 -0.63 14.69 10.05
CA LYS A 144 -1.40 14.08 11.13
C LYS A 144 -2.75 13.61 10.67
N LEU A 145 -3.48 14.44 9.92
CA LEU A 145 -4.79 14.09 9.40
C LEU A 145 -4.68 12.86 8.49
N ARG A 146 -3.74 12.86 7.55
CA ARG A 146 -3.46 11.71 6.68
C ARG A 146 -3.14 10.44 7.47
N ALA A 147 -2.25 10.54 8.46
CA ALA A 147 -1.89 9.40 9.30
C ALA A 147 -3.09 8.84 10.08
N ILE A 148 -3.92 9.72 10.67
CA ILE A 148 -5.15 9.32 11.36
C ILE A 148 -6.11 8.62 10.41
N THR A 149 -6.30 9.15 9.21
CA THR A 149 -7.20 8.55 8.20
C THR A 149 -6.75 7.14 7.82
N VAL A 150 -5.47 6.96 7.49
CA VAL A 150 -4.95 5.65 7.08
C VAL A 150 -4.97 4.65 8.25
N MET A 151 -4.49 5.03 9.44
CA MET A 151 -4.50 4.14 10.60
C MET A 151 -5.92 3.80 11.04
N GLY A 152 -6.85 4.77 10.98
CA GLY A 152 -8.26 4.56 11.29
C GLY A 152 -8.93 3.58 10.32
N ALA A 153 -8.62 3.67 9.01
CA ALA A 153 -9.12 2.74 8.01
C ALA A 153 -8.63 1.30 8.28
N ILE A 154 -7.33 1.13 8.53
CA ILE A 154 -6.74 -0.18 8.84
C ILE A 154 -7.30 -0.73 10.15
N ALA A 155 -7.46 0.11 11.17
CA ALA A 155 -8.06 -0.29 12.44
C ALA A 155 -9.51 -0.75 12.26
N ALA A 156 -10.32 -0.01 11.50
CA ALA A 156 -11.71 -0.36 11.21
C ALA A 156 -11.79 -1.72 10.48
N GLY A 157 -10.96 -1.92 9.44
CA GLY A 157 -10.86 -3.20 8.75
C GLY A 157 -10.41 -4.35 9.67
N SER A 158 -9.45 -4.10 10.57
CA SER A 158 -8.95 -5.07 11.56
C SER A 158 -10.00 -5.47 12.58
N ILE A 159 -10.78 -4.51 13.08
CA ILE A 159 -11.87 -4.77 14.02
C ILE A 159 -12.96 -5.60 13.33
N TYR A 160 -13.35 -5.22 12.10
CA TYR A 160 -14.31 -5.98 11.31
C TYR A 160 -13.83 -7.41 11.06
N CYS A 161 -12.57 -7.59 10.65
CA CYS A 161 -12.01 -8.92 10.41
C CYS A 161 -11.94 -9.76 11.69
N GLY A 162 -11.59 -9.16 12.83
CA GLY A 162 -11.65 -9.83 14.12
C GLY A 162 -13.05 -10.36 14.43
N TRP A 163 -14.09 -9.55 14.22
CA TRP A 163 -15.48 -9.99 14.34
C TRP A 163 -15.85 -11.09 13.34
N PHE A 164 -15.45 -10.95 12.07
CA PHE A 164 -15.70 -11.94 11.02
C PHE A 164 -15.17 -13.32 11.42
N TRP A 165 -13.91 -13.40 11.84
CA TRP A 165 -13.29 -14.67 12.23
C TRP A 165 -13.87 -15.25 13.52
N LEU A 166 -14.22 -14.41 14.49
CA LEU A 166 -14.75 -14.89 15.77
C LEU A 166 -16.20 -15.39 15.62
N ARG A 167 -17.05 -14.65 14.91
CA ARG A 167 -18.50 -14.88 14.88
C ARG A 167 -19.13 -14.77 13.48
N GLY A 168 -18.73 -13.79 12.69
CA GLY A 168 -19.40 -13.48 11.42
C GLY A 168 -19.43 -14.67 10.44
N ILE A 169 -18.33 -15.42 10.35
CA ILE A 169 -18.18 -16.56 9.42
C ILE A 169 -19.23 -17.67 9.60
N PHE A 170 -19.81 -17.83 10.80
CA PHE A 170 -20.85 -18.84 11.05
C PHE A 170 -22.27 -18.34 10.84
N ASN A 171 -22.50 -17.05 11.11
CA ASN A 171 -23.85 -16.52 11.24
C ASN A 171 -24.30 -15.73 10.01
N ASN A 172 -23.35 -15.17 9.26
CA ASN A 172 -23.62 -14.20 8.19
C ASN A 172 -23.21 -14.69 6.80
N PHE A 173 -22.40 -15.75 6.71
CA PHE A 173 -21.80 -16.19 5.45
C PHE A 173 -21.95 -17.68 5.23
N HIS A 174 -22.11 -18.06 3.96
CA HIS A 174 -22.30 -19.45 3.57
C HIS A 174 -20.98 -20.15 3.23
N GLU A 175 -20.99 -21.47 3.41
CA GLU A 175 -19.96 -22.35 2.87
C GLU A 175 -20.08 -22.46 1.35
N THR A 176 -18.95 -22.55 0.66
CA THR A 176 -18.95 -22.72 -0.80
C THR A 176 -19.30 -24.16 -1.20
N PRO A 177 -19.87 -24.38 -2.40
CA PRO A 177 -20.21 -25.72 -2.88
C PRO A 177 -19.02 -26.69 -3.02
N CYS A 178 -17.79 -26.17 -3.08
CA CYS A 178 -16.55 -26.94 -3.29
C CYS A 178 -15.69 -27.11 -2.05
N GLY A 179 -16.24 -26.77 -0.89
CA GLY A 179 -15.50 -26.59 0.34
C GLY A 179 -14.82 -25.23 0.38
N THR A 180 -14.93 -24.56 1.52
CA THR A 180 -14.46 -23.19 1.70
C THR A 180 -12.99 -23.18 2.07
N HIS A 181 -12.14 -23.01 1.06
CA HIS A 181 -10.69 -23.08 1.22
C HIS A 181 -10.03 -21.70 1.13
N GLY A 182 -8.93 -21.53 1.84
CA GLY A 182 -8.07 -20.36 1.77
C GLY A 182 -6.60 -20.74 1.70
N PHE A 183 -5.76 -19.77 1.39
CA PHE A 183 -4.30 -19.92 1.41
C PHE A 183 -3.72 -19.59 2.79
N LEU A 184 -2.82 -20.44 3.28
CA LEU A 184 -1.95 -20.19 4.42
C LEU A 184 -0.65 -20.98 4.23
N PHE A 185 0.07 -20.68 3.14
CA PHE A 185 1.18 -21.49 2.60
C PHE A 185 0.82 -22.90 2.11
N ALA A 186 -0.36 -23.38 2.48
CA ALA A 186 -1.02 -24.57 1.95
C ALA A 186 -2.51 -24.29 1.76
N LYS A 187 -3.21 -25.22 1.10
CA LYS A 187 -4.66 -25.22 1.02
C LYS A 187 -5.25 -25.58 2.38
N VAL A 188 -5.90 -24.63 3.03
CA VAL A 188 -6.52 -24.81 4.35
C VAL A 188 -8.02 -24.58 4.30
N SER A 189 -8.77 -25.25 5.17
CA SER A 189 -10.21 -24.98 5.34
C SER A 189 -10.41 -23.74 6.21
N LEU A 190 -11.26 -22.81 5.77
CA LEU A 190 -11.56 -21.60 6.53
C LEU A 190 -12.40 -21.86 7.77
N PHE A 191 -13.08 -23.00 7.84
CA PHE A 191 -13.91 -23.40 8.97
C PHE A 191 -13.12 -24.17 10.04
N ASP A 192 -11.83 -24.48 9.78
CA ASP A 192 -10.95 -25.07 10.79
C ASP A 192 -10.81 -24.13 12.00
N PRO A 193 -11.11 -24.60 13.23
CA PRO A 193 -10.98 -23.80 14.44
C PRO A 193 -9.59 -23.18 14.66
N SER A 194 -8.52 -23.85 14.21
CA SER A 194 -7.14 -23.40 14.37
C SER A 194 -6.83 -22.23 13.44
N VAL A 195 -7.24 -22.35 12.16
CA VAL A 195 -7.09 -21.31 11.14
C VAL A 195 -7.88 -20.06 11.54
N ARG A 196 -9.13 -20.23 11.98
CA ARG A 196 -9.97 -19.14 12.49
C ARG A 196 -9.33 -18.40 13.66
N ARG A 197 -8.85 -19.15 14.67
CA ARG A 197 -8.20 -18.56 15.85
C ARG A 197 -6.94 -17.80 15.48
N PHE A 198 -6.15 -18.33 14.54
CA PHE A 198 -4.95 -17.66 14.03
C PHE A 198 -5.28 -16.31 13.38
N PHE A 199 -6.24 -16.28 12.44
CA PHE A 199 -6.61 -15.04 11.77
C PHE A 199 -7.35 -14.05 12.69
N ALA A 200 -8.16 -14.54 13.64
CA ALA A 200 -8.76 -13.71 14.68
C ALA A 200 -7.69 -13.05 15.55
N PHE A 201 -6.69 -13.83 16.01
CA PHE A 201 -5.56 -13.32 16.78
C PHE A 201 -4.80 -12.24 16.00
N LEU A 202 -4.47 -12.52 14.73
CA LEU A 202 -3.79 -11.55 13.87
C LEU A 202 -4.59 -10.25 13.70
N SER A 203 -5.91 -10.37 13.49
CA SER A 203 -6.81 -9.22 13.33
C SER A 203 -6.87 -8.36 14.59
N VAL A 204 -6.96 -8.99 15.77
CA VAL A 204 -6.95 -8.27 17.06
C VAL A 204 -5.60 -7.62 17.33
N LEU A 205 -4.49 -8.32 17.05
CA LEU A 205 -3.15 -7.77 17.19
C LEU A 205 -2.97 -6.51 16.31
N LEU A 206 -3.40 -6.58 15.05
CA LEU A 206 -3.39 -5.43 14.15
C LEU A 206 -4.26 -4.29 14.68
N ALA A 207 -5.50 -4.58 15.09
CA ALA A 207 -6.41 -3.57 15.63
C ALA A 207 -5.78 -2.82 16.82
N LEU A 208 -5.17 -3.53 17.76
CA LEU A 208 -4.47 -2.95 18.90
C LEU A 208 -3.24 -2.13 18.47
N SER A 209 -2.46 -2.65 17.52
CA SER A 209 -1.25 -1.98 17.02
C SER A 209 -1.53 -0.64 16.34
N TYR A 210 -2.67 -0.49 15.65
CA TYR A 210 -3.04 0.73 14.93
C TYR A 210 -3.96 1.68 15.71
N THR A 211 -4.49 1.25 16.86
CA THR A 211 -5.32 2.10 17.74
C THR A 211 -4.58 2.48 19.02
N VAL A 212 -4.28 1.50 19.88
CA VAL A 212 -3.72 1.71 21.21
C VAL A 212 -2.26 2.15 21.14
N GLY A 213 -1.46 1.52 20.27
CA GLY A 213 -0.03 1.81 20.12
C GLY A 213 0.28 3.29 19.84
N PRO A 214 -0.27 3.89 18.77
CA PRO A 214 -0.06 5.30 18.45
C PRO A 214 -0.57 6.23 19.55
N LEU A 215 -1.74 5.96 20.14
CA LEU A 215 -2.30 6.78 21.23
C LEU A 215 -1.39 6.78 22.46
N TYR A 216 -0.87 5.60 22.84
CA TYR A 216 0.11 5.46 23.91
C TYR A 216 1.38 6.24 23.61
N LEU A 217 1.96 6.07 22.41
CA LEU A 217 3.18 6.79 22.02
C LEU A 217 2.97 8.31 21.98
N ARG A 218 1.79 8.78 21.57
CA ARG A 218 1.42 10.20 21.58
C ARG A 218 1.30 10.73 23.01
N TYR A 219 0.73 9.93 23.91
CA TYR A 219 0.67 10.26 25.33
C TYR A 219 2.08 10.37 25.93
N VAL A 220 2.94 9.38 25.71
CA VAL A 220 4.36 9.40 26.16
C VAL A 220 5.09 10.61 25.58
N HIS A 221 4.95 10.90 24.28
CA HIS A 221 5.56 12.06 23.65
C HIS A 221 5.11 13.38 24.28
N ARG A 222 3.82 13.52 24.64
CA ARG A 222 3.31 14.71 25.34
C ARG A 222 3.91 14.85 26.73
N ILE A 223 3.99 13.77 27.50
CA ILE A 223 4.59 13.78 28.84
C ILE A 223 6.07 14.18 28.76
N LEU A 224 6.83 13.58 27.85
CA LEU A 224 8.24 13.93 27.63
C LEU A 224 8.43 15.40 27.24
N LYS A 225 7.53 15.94 26.41
CA LYS A 225 7.56 17.37 26.04
C LYS A 225 7.27 18.29 27.24
N ILE A 226 6.38 17.89 28.15
CA ILE A 226 6.09 18.63 29.38
C ILE A 226 7.30 18.59 30.31
N ILE A 227 7.88 17.40 30.54
CA ILE A 227 9.08 17.22 31.37
C ILE A 227 10.22 18.11 30.86
N ARG A 228 10.50 18.13 29.56
CA ARG A 228 11.51 19.03 28.95
C ARG A 228 11.25 20.53 29.16
N LYS A 229 9.98 20.94 29.24
CA LYS A 229 9.63 22.35 29.50
C LYS A 229 9.82 22.73 30.97
N LEU A 230 9.73 21.75 31.87
CA LEU A 230 9.92 21.90 33.31
C LEU A 230 11.39 21.80 33.72
N GLU A 231 12.28 21.37 32.82
CA GLU A 231 13.71 21.26 33.11
C GLU A 231 14.34 22.65 33.30
N PRO A 232 14.93 22.94 34.48
CA PRO A 232 15.55 24.24 34.75
C PRO A 232 16.81 24.39 33.88
N LYS A 233 16.92 25.54 33.18
CA LYS A 233 17.96 25.86 32.18
C LYS A 233 19.41 25.95 32.72
N GLY A 234 19.73 25.41 33.89
CA GLY A 234 20.99 25.69 34.61
C GLY A 234 21.77 24.49 35.12
N ILE A 235 21.31 23.25 34.96
CA ILE A 235 22.03 22.07 35.46
C ILE A 235 22.46 21.25 34.24
N GLY A 236 23.77 21.23 33.97
CA GLY A 236 24.41 20.38 32.97
C GLY A 236 24.20 18.90 33.29
N GLY A 237 23.04 18.37 32.93
CA GLY A 237 22.65 16.99 33.13
C GLY A 237 22.87 16.17 31.87
N SER A 238 24.11 15.78 31.61
CA SER A 238 24.52 14.82 30.59
C SER A 238 24.05 13.37 30.87
N ALA A 239 23.04 13.14 31.72
CA ALA A 239 22.90 11.86 32.40
C ALA A 239 21.53 11.18 32.48
N PHE A 240 20.37 11.75 32.07
CA PHE A 240 19.10 11.08 32.42
C PHE A 240 18.11 10.64 31.34
N LEU A 241 18.25 10.94 30.06
CA LEU A 241 17.62 10.06 29.05
C LEU A 241 18.21 10.38 27.69
N SER A 242 19.01 9.46 27.20
CA SER A 242 19.37 9.25 25.79
C SER A 242 18.15 8.96 24.89
N LEU A 243 17.00 9.58 25.17
CA LEU A 243 15.90 9.75 24.22
C LEU A 243 16.18 10.93 23.26
N HIS A 244 17.46 11.21 23.01
CA HIS A 244 17.94 12.07 21.94
C HIS A 244 17.74 11.40 20.56
N ASP A 245 17.52 10.08 20.52
CA ASP A 245 17.33 9.35 19.25
C ASP A 245 15.90 9.41 18.66
N PHE A 246 14.93 10.01 19.34
CA PHE A 246 13.56 10.15 18.81
C PHE A 246 13.26 11.52 18.18
N THR A 247 14.18 12.48 18.24
CA THR A 247 14.13 13.59 17.27
C THR A 247 14.68 13.05 15.96
N PRO A 248 13.93 13.11 14.84
CA PRO A 248 14.46 12.69 13.56
C PRO A 248 15.64 13.60 13.24
N LYS A 249 16.86 13.13 13.50
CA LYS A 249 17.97 13.58 12.67
C LYS A 249 17.50 13.29 11.26
N THR A 250 17.46 14.32 10.44
CA THR A 250 17.54 14.23 8.98
C THR A 250 18.88 13.58 8.61
N THR A 251 19.12 12.36 9.08
CA THR A 251 20.19 11.50 8.61
C THR A 251 19.71 10.98 7.27
N ASN A 252 20.07 11.70 6.22
CA ASN A 252 19.94 11.29 4.82
C ASN A 252 20.74 10.02 4.48
N HIS A 253 21.34 9.35 5.48
CA HIS A 253 22.01 8.07 5.34
C HIS A 253 21.23 7.00 6.12
N ILE A 254 20.22 6.46 5.46
CA ILE A 254 19.65 5.15 5.82
C ILE A 254 20.77 4.13 5.58
N GLU A 255 21.08 3.28 6.55
CA GLU A 255 22.02 2.18 6.32
C GLU A 255 21.48 1.28 5.19
N PRO A 256 22.27 1.01 4.14
CA PRO A 256 21.81 0.30 2.93
C PRO A 256 21.30 -1.13 3.21
N THR A 257 21.70 -1.72 4.32
CA THR A 257 21.24 -3.02 4.82
C THR A 257 19.77 -3.00 5.25
N SER A 258 19.33 -1.93 5.92
CA SER A 258 17.94 -1.81 6.42
C SER A 258 16.92 -1.61 5.29
N SER A 259 17.31 -0.89 4.23
CA SER A 259 16.47 -0.68 3.05
C SER A 259 16.34 -1.94 2.21
N MET A 260 17.42 -2.73 2.07
CA MET A 260 17.38 -3.99 1.33
C MET A 260 16.46 -5.02 2.02
N ILE A 261 16.55 -5.15 3.34
CA ILE A 261 15.68 -6.05 4.11
C ILE A 261 14.21 -5.64 3.96
N ALA A 262 13.90 -4.34 4.09
CA ALA A 262 12.54 -3.83 3.91
C ALA A 262 12.00 -4.10 2.49
N ALA A 263 12.83 -3.95 1.45
CA ALA A 263 12.47 -4.25 0.07
C ALA A 263 12.18 -5.75 -0.14
N VAL A 264 13.02 -6.64 0.39
CA VAL A 264 12.81 -8.10 0.32
C VAL A 264 11.55 -8.51 1.05
N LEU A 265 11.32 -7.97 2.26
CA LEU A 265 10.10 -8.22 3.03
C LEU A 265 8.86 -7.72 2.28
N SER A 266 8.92 -6.51 1.70
CA SER A 266 7.83 -5.98 0.89
C SER A 266 7.54 -6.83 -0.35
N ALA A 267 8.57 -7.31 -1.05
CA ALA A 267 8.37 -8.17 -2.22
C ALA A 267 7.75 -9.51 -1.80
N SER A 268 8.20 -10.06 -0.67
CA SER A 268 7.69 -11.32 -0.13
C SER A 268 6.22 -11.20 0.28
N THR A 269 5.83 -10.11 0.95
CA THR A 269 4.43 -9.87 1.34
C THR A 269 3.53 -9.60 0.15
N LEU A 270 4.03 -8.92 -0.89
CA LEU A 270 3.33 -8.73 -2.16
C LEU A 270 3.03 -10.08 -2.81
N ILE A 271 4.06 -10.92 -2.99
CA ILE A 271 3.92 -12.25 -3.61
C ILE A 271 2.95 -13.11 -2.80
N TYR A 272 3.11 -13.14 -1.47
CA TYR A 272 2.22 -13.86 -0.56
C TYR A 272 0.76 -13.43 -0.72
N SER A 273 0.50 -12.12 -0.82
CA SER A 273 -0.87 -11.59 -0.92
C SER A 273 -1.50 -11.90 -2.27
N ILE A 274 -0.75 -11.79 -3.38
CA ILE A 274 -1.23 -12.15 -4.71
C ILE A 274 -1.56 -13.65 -4.77
N LEU A 275 -0.64 -14.51 -4.31
CA LEU A 275 -0.89 -15.95 -4.24
C LEU A 275 -2.09 -16.26 -3.36
N GLY A 276 -2.22 -15.57 -2.22
CA GLY A 276 -3.34 -15.73 -1.31
C GLY A 276 -4.69 -15.47 -1.98
N ILE A 277 -4.78 -14.43 -2.80
CA ILE A 277 -5.98 -14.09 -3.55
C ILE A 277 -6.22 -15.09 -4.68
N GLU A 278 -5.25 -15.28 -5.58
CA GLU A 278 -5.43 -16.10 -6.79
C GLU A 278 -5.67 -17.57 -6.48
N LEU A 279 -4.93 -18.15 -5.53
CA LEU A 279 -5.13 -19.55 -5.14
C LEU A 279 -6.47 -19.76 -4.45
N THR A 280 -6.93 -18.79 -3.64
CA THR A 280 -8.25 -18.84 -3.02
C THR A 280 -9.35 -18.85 -4.09
N LEU A 281 -9.28 -17.98 -5.09
CA LEU A 281 -10.26 -17.95 -6.19
C LEU A 281 -10.24 -19.26 -6.99
N TYR A 282 -9.04 -19.77 -7.29
CA TYR A 282 -8.85 -21.01 -8.03
C TYR A 282 -9.39 -22.23 -7.28
N TRP A 283 -9.03 -22.40 -6.00
CA TRP A 283 -9.43 -23.57 -5.20
C TRP A 283 -10.92 -23.63 -4.89
N ASN A 284 -11.62 -22.50 -4.88
CA ASN A 284 -13.07 -22.44 -4.68
C ASN A 284 -13.85 -22.40 -6.01
N SER A 285 -13.16 -22.51 -7.15
CA SER A 285 -13.78 -22.54 -8.49
C SER A 285 -14.72 -21.36 -8.76
N ILE A 286 -14.30 -20.15 -8.34
CA ILE A 286 -15.10 -18.93 -8.48
C ILE A 286 -15.10 -18.48 -9.94
N ARG A 287 -16.29 -18.23 -10.50
CA ARG A 287 -16.51 -17.84 -11.90
C ARG A 287 -16.99 -16.40 -12.00
N GLY A 288 -17.03 -15.87 -13.22
CA GLY A 288 -17.47 -14.49 -13.49
C GLY A 288 -16.45 -13.39 -13.12
N VAL A 289 -15.37 -13.72 -12.42
CA VAL A 289 -14.42 -12.74 -11.85
C VAL A 289 -13.11 -12.57 -12.65
N TYR A 290 -12.94 -13.28 -13.78
CA TYR A 290 -11.74 -13.23 -14.63
C TYR A 290 -11.90 -12.39 -15.90
N SER A 291 -12.97 -11.59 -15.99
CA SER A 291 -13.22 -10.70 -17.13
C SER A 291 -13.58 -9.31 -16.67
N ILE A 292 -13.03 -8.29 -17.34
CA ILE A 292 -13.35 -6.89 -17.08
C ILE A 292 -14.61 -6.53 -17.88
N LYS A 293 -15.79 -6.74 -17.28
CA LYS A 293 -17.09 -6.50 -17.93
C LYS A 293 -17.90 -5.38 -17.28
N THR A 294 -17.60 -5.03 -16.03
CA THR A 294 -18.37 -4.06 -15.25
C THR A 294 -17.59 -2.77 -15.03
N THR A 295 -18.29 -1.65 -14.98
CA THR A 295 -17.70 -0.33 -14.73
C THR A 295 -17.04 -0.25 -13.36
N GLY A 296 -17.57 -0.98 -12.36
CA GLY A 296 -17.01 -1.05 -11.01
C GLY A 296 -15.57 -1.57 -10.98
N GLN A 297 -15.19 -2.44 -11.93
CA GLN A 297 -13.83 -2.94 -12.07
C GLN A 297 -12.92 -2.04 -12.91
N LEU A 298 -13.49 -1.26 -13.83
CA LEU A 298 -12.72 -0.43 -14.75
C LEU A 298 -12.05 0.73 -14.01
N ILE A 299 -12.72 1.33 -13.04
CA ILE A 299 -12.19 2.45 -12.25
C ILE A 299 -10.88 2.06 -11.55
N PRO A 300 -10.82 1.03 -10.69
CA PRO A 300 -9.58 0.63 -10.02
C PRO A 300 -8.51 0.17 -11.01
N PHE A 301 -8.89 -0.49 -12.11
CA PHE A 301 -7.95 -0.88 -13.15
C PHE A 301 -7.22 0.32 -13.77
N VAL A 302 -7.96 1.34 -14.19
CA VAL A 302 -7.40 2.56 -14.80
C VAL A 302 -6.55 3.34 -13.80
N ILE A 303 -6.98 3.44 -12.54
CA ILE A 303 -6.20 4.09 -11.47
C ILE A 303 -4.87 3.36 -11.27
N GLY A 304 -4.88 2.03 -11.18
CA GLY A 304 -3.69 1.22 -11.01
C GLY A 304 -2.72 1.32 -12.20
N VAL A 305 -3.22 1.23 -13.43
CA VAL A 305 -2.40 1.36 -14.65
C VAL A 305 -1.79 2.75 -14.76
N THR A 306 -2.59 3.80 -14.56
CA THR A 306 -2.11 5.19 -14.66
C THR A 306 -1.06 5.47 -13.58
N GLY A 307 -1.32 5.04 -12.35
CA GLY A 307 -0.35 5.16 -11.26
C GLY A 307 0.97 4.46 -11.57
N PHE A 308 0.90 3.24 -12.12
CA PHE A 308 2.10 2.50 -12.52
C PHE A 308 2.87 3.20 -13.65
N ILE A 309 2.18 3.74 -14.66
CA ILE A 309 2.81 4.53 -15.73
C ILE A 309 3.53 5.76 -15.17
N ILE A 310 2.91 6.50 -14.25
CA ILE A 310 3.53 7.67 -13.60
C ILE A 310 4.83 7.26 -12.89
N VAL A 311 4.83 6.14 -12.16
CA VAL A 311 6.04 5.62 -11.51
C VAL A 311 7.12 5.26 -12.52
N LEU A 312 6.77 4.57 -13.62
CA LEU A 312 7.73 4.26 -14.67
C LEU A 312 8.32 5.51 -15.31
N LEU A 313 7.51 6.53 -15.57
CA LEU A 313 7.99 7.81 -16.10
C LEU A 313 8.94 8.49 -15.11
N ASN A 314 8.61 8.49 -13.81
CA ASN A 314 9.48 9.02 -12.76
C ASN A 314 10.82 8.27 -12.66
N ILE A 315 10.81 6.95 -12.87
CA ILE A 315 12.04 6.15 -12.95
C ILE A 315 12.90 6.62 -14.13
N LEU A 316 12.31 6.72 -15.33
CA LEU A 316 13.03 7.12 -16.54
C LEU A 316 13.60 8.55 -16.45
N THR A 317 12.83 9.50 -15.92
CA THR A 317 13.29 10.88 -15.75
C THR A 317 14.40 11.00 -14.71
N ASN A 318 14.32 10.24 -13.61
CA ASN A 318 15.36 10.23 -12.57
C ASN A 318 16.68 9.65 -13.10
N PHE A 319 16.63 8.54 -13.86
CA PHE A 319 17.82 7.99 -14.52
C PHE A 319 18.45 8.96 -15.52
N ARG A 320 17.62 9.63 -16.33
CA ARG A 320 18.10 10.65 -17.27
C ARG A 320 18.73 11.86 -16.55
N GLY A 321 18.17 12.28 -15.42
CA GLY A 321 18.70 13.35 -14.59
C GLY A 321 20.10 13.01 -14.05
N LYS A 322 20.27 11.82 -13.47
CA LYS A 322 21.57 11.35 -12.96
C LYS A 322 22.64 11.30 -14.05
N HIS A 323 22.29 10.83 -15.26
CA HIS A 323 23.23 10.83 -16.38
C HIS A 323 23.64 12.26 -16.76
N SER A 324 22.67 13.16 -16.90
CA SER A 324 22.95 14.57 -17.23
C SER A 324 23.81 15.27 -16.16
N ASP A 325 23.65 14.95 -14.89
CA ASP A 325 24.44 15.57 -13.82
C ASP A 325 25.86 15.00 -13.74
N ALA A 326 26.04 13.71 -14.03
CA ALA A 326 27.35 13.10 -14.19
C ALA A 326 28.12 13.74 -15.36
N ASP A 327 27.46 13.95 -16.51
CA ASP A 327 28.07 14.60 -17.68
C ASP A 327 28.52 16.04 -17.35
N LYS A 328 27.68 16.80 -16.63
CA LYS A 328 28.02 18.18 -16.18
C LYS A 328 29.18 18.19 -15.19
N ALA A 329 29.23 17.24 -14.25
CA ALA A 329 30.30 17.14 -13.26
C ALA A 329 31.65 16.81 -13.94
N THR A 330 31.65 15.91 -14.92
CA THR A 330 32.83 15.61 -15.73
C THR A 330 33.31 16.84 -16.50
N ALA A 331 32.40 17.54 -17.19
CA ALA A 331 32.74 18.76 -17.92
C ALA A 331 33.26 19.89 -17.01
N ALA A 332 32.76 20.00 -15.78
CA ALA A 332 33.24 20.96 -14.79
C ALA A 332 34.66 20.63 -14.30
N ASN A 333 34.94 19.34 -14.04
CA ASN A 333 36.28 18.88 -13.65
C ASN A 333 37.31 19.09 -14.77
N GLU A 334 36.94 18.82 -16.02
CA GLU A 334 37.81 19.12 -17.17
C GLU A 334 38.15 20.62 -17.24
N ARG A 335 37.15 21.51 -17.08
CA ARG A 335 37.37 22.96 -17.03
C ARG A 335 38.32 23.38 -15.91
N LEU A 336 38.19 22.80 -14.72
CA LEU A 336 39.10 23.08 -13.59
C LEU A 336 40.53 22.63 -13.91
N GLN A 337 40.70 21.48 -14.54
CA GLN A 337 42.01 20.98 -14.97
C GLN A 337 42.66 21.92 -16.00
N TYR A 338 41.90 22.43 -16.98
CA TYR A 338 42.41 23.43 -17.93
C TYR A 338 42.83 24.75 -17.25
N LEU A 339 42.06 25.21 -16.26
CA LEU A 339 42.40 26.43 -15.50
C LEU A 339 43.67 26.26 -14.66
N ASP A 340 43.88 25.08 -14.07
CA ASP A 340 45.10 24.78 -13.30
C ASP A 340 46.33 24.70 -14.20
N LEU A 341 46.20 24.05 -15.37
CA LEU A 341 47.22 24.08 -16.42
C LEU A 341 47.53 25.51 -16.88
N ALA A 342 46.52 26.33 -17.18
CA ALA A 342 46.73 27.73 -17.56
C ALA A 342 47.38 28.57 -16.43
N GLY A 343 47.00 28.31 -15.18
CA GLY A 343 47.63 28.90 -13.99
C GLY A 343 49.11 28.54 -13.87
N SER A 344 49.47 27.28 -14.13
CA SER A 344 50.87 26.84 -14.12
C SER A 344 51.70 27.53 -15.21
N PHE A 345 51.19 27.65 -16.44
CA PHE A 345 51.84 28.35 -17.56
C PHE A 345 52.04 29.86 -17.29
N THR A 346 51.07 30.51 -16.67
CA THR A 346 51.19 31.93 -16.29
C THR A 346 52.19 32.14 -15.16
N SER A 347 52.27 31.22 -14.19
CA SER A 347 53.27 31.28 -13.12
C SER A 347 54.71 31.13 -13.65
N GLU A 348 54.94 30.20 -14.59
CA GLU A 348 56.25 29.99 -15.20
C GLU A 348 56.69 31.20 -16.04
N SER A 349 55.78 31.75 -16.85
CA SER A 349 56.09 32.92 -17.68
C SER A 349 56.37 34.19 -16.85
N VAL A 350 55.66 34.38 -15.73
CA VAL A 350 55.94 35.46 -14.77
C VAL A 350 57.29 35.24 -14.06
N GLN A 351 57.61 34.02 -13.65
CA GLN A 351 58.93 33.71 -13.08
C GLN A 351 60.07 33.95 -14.08
N ARG A 352 59.87 33.60 -15.36
CA ARG A 352 60.86 33.80 -16.43
C ARG A 352 61.11 35.29 -16.68
N SER A 353 60.05 36.10 -16.72
CA SER A 353 60.14 37.57 -16.84
C SER A 353 60.86 38.22 -15.66
N ARG A 354 60.65 37.73 -14.43
CA ARG A 354 61.39 38.21 -13.24
C ARG A 354 62.89 37.90 -13.31
N ARG A 355 63.29 36.75 -13.88
CA ARG A 355 64.71 36.42 -14.10
C ARG A 355 65.35 37.34 -15.13
N TYR A 356 64.69 37.61 -16.25
CA TYR A 356 65.18 38.58 -17.24
C TYR A 356 65.35 39.98 -16.65
N TRP A 357 64.37 40.44 -15.86
CA TRP A 357 64.45 41.72 -15.16
C TRP A 357 65.59 41.81 -14.16
N ARG A 358 65.89 40.73 -13.42
CA ARG A 358 67.06 40.68 -12.52
C ARG A 358 68.37 40.72 -13.31
N LYS A 359 68.47 39.95 -14.40
CA LYS A 359 69.67 39.90 -15.25
C LYS A 359 69.96 41.26 -15.89
N TRP A 360 68.92 41.93 -16.41
CA TRP A 360 69.01 43.28 -16.96
C TRP A 360 69.45 44.31 -15.92
N ARG A 361 68.93 44.23 -14.69
CA ARG A 361 69.30 45.15 -13.60
C ARG A 361 70.76 45.01 -13.17
N ILE A 362 71.31 43.80 -13.24
CA ILE A 362 72.73 43.52 -12.97
C ILE A 362 73.60 44.11 -14.09
N LEU A 363 73.25 43.86 -15.36
CA LEU A 363 73.96 44.42 -16.51
C LEU A 363 74.02 45.96 -16.46
N ARG A 364 72.90 46.60 -16.09
CA ARG A 364 72.81 48.06 -15.92
C ARG A 364 73.69 48.62 -14.79
N ARG A 365 73.97 47.83 -13.75
CA ARG A 365 74.88 48.23 -12.66
C ARG A 365 76.34 48.09 -13.06
N VAL A 366 76.68 47.08 -13.87
CA VAL A 366 78.01 46.92 -14.46
C VAL A 366 78.31 48.07 -15.44
N GLU A 367 77.32 48.50 -16.20
CA GLU A 367 77.44 49.62 -17.15
C GLU A 367 77.60 50.98 -16.43
N LYS A 368 76.98 51.14 -15.26
CA LYS A 368 77.15 52.34 -14.40
C LYS A 368 78.43 52.32 -13.54
N GLY A 369 79.15 51.21 -13.47
CA GLY A 369 80.43 51.06 -12.75
C GLY A 369 81.67 51.18 -13.64
N LYS A 370 81.51 51.55 -14.92
CA LYS A 370 82.59 51.71 -15.91
C LYS A 370 82.80 53.17 -16.35
N LYS A 371 82.40 54.15 -15.54
CA LYS A 371 82.77 55.56 -15.75
C LYS A 371 83.67 56.04 -14.64
#